data_AF-A0A949R9K7-F1
#
_entry.id   AF-A0A949R9K7-F1
#
_cell.length_a   1.000
_cell.length_b   1.000
_cell.length_c   1.000
_cell.angle_alpha   90.00
_cell.angle_beta   90.00
_cell.angle_gamma   90.00
#
_symmetry.space_group_name_H-M   'P 1'
#
loop_
_entity.id
_entity.type
_entity.pdbx_description
1 polymer ?
#
loop_
_entity_poly.entity_id
_entity_poly.type
_entity_poly.pdbx_seq_one_letter_code
_entity_poly.pdbx_strand_id
1 'polypeptide(L)'
;MSGRRGPRGIFGANPFPMHRHAFLLAGLVLAIPPVHAQQAPSTAGTIWHVKAILPQGRTLDVKAFDPAGRQHDVKAIEHGDAHLLDVKALDGGTLVPVKVIANDDAFAPVKAIGPDGKLWDIKALTPEGTRLDVKGVAHSGRIIHIKAIGTDGAVLGVKAIHPDGHMYDVKGIRTNDAAVEAEVNGVAVAAHIKALPQVGGDAQDLVWNVKAIGRDGHFIDLKALDKAGNIHPVKAFYQDGNAQFMDVKAMVDRKLLAVKVLVSDDKLMPVKAIGADGTIFDVKAILPDKTILDVKGVAQEGNIIHIKAIAPDGGHLGVKAISPHGELRDIKGVKFTEGTLETVVNGVQVRAHIKALPQLP
;
A
#
# COMPACT_ATOMS: atom_id res chain seq x y z
N MET A 1 71.64 28.54 14.92
CA MET A 1 71.26 27.83 16.16
C MET A 1 70.65 26.50 15.75
N SER A 2 71.48 25.49 15.48
CA SER A 2 71.87 24.40 16.41
C SER A 2 70.65 23.60 16.89
N GLY A 3 70.50 22.30 16.70
CA GLY A 3 71.39 21.21 16.31
C GLY A 3 70.79 19.95 16.96
N ARG A 4 70.32 18.98 16.17
CA ARG A 4 70.99 17.68 15.92
C ARG A 4 71.29 16.85 17.20
N ARG A 5 70.66 15.67 17.31
CA ARG A 5 71.26 14.31 17.45
C ARG A 5 70.44 13.38 18.38
N GLY A 6 70.09 12.18 17.87
CA GLY A 6 69.92 10.96 18.70
C GLY A 6 71.29 10.47 19.24
N PRO A 7 71.53 9.22 19.71
CA PRO A 7 70.84 7.98 19.33
C PRO A 7 70.72 6.87 20.44
N ARG A 8 70.05 5.76 20.05
CA ARG A 8 70.31 4.31 20.26
C ARG A 8 70.85 3.73 21.59
N GLY A 9 70.14 2.68 22.04
CA GLY A 9 70.66 1.31 22.27
C GLY A 9 71.14 0.97 23.69
N ILE A 10 71.23 -0.27 24.21
CA ILE A 10 70.87 -1.66 23.84
C ILE A 10 71.02 -2.50 25.16
N PHE A 11 70.44 -3.71 25.23
CA PHE A 11 70.72 -4.85 26.15
C PHE A 11 70.20 -4.74 27.61
N GLY A 12 69.74 -5.79 28.30
CA GLY A 12 69.70 -7.25 28.08
C GLY A 12 68.84 -7.90 29.19
N ALA A 13 68.28 -9.09 28.94
CA ALA A 13 68.62 -10.35 29.63
C ALA A 13 67.50 -10.88 30.58
N ASN A 14 66.89 -11.99 30.19
CA ASN A 14 66.20 -12.99 31.04
C ASN A 14 67.24 -13.67 31.98
N PRO A 15 66.92 -14.32 33.14
CA PRO A 15 65.97 -15.44 33.17
C PRO A 15 65.31 -15.92 34.52
N PHE A 16 64.42 -16.91 34.39
CA PHE A 16 64.14 -18.07 35.28
C PHE A 16 63.17 -17.98 36.49
N PRO A 17 62.60 -19.13 36.95
CA PRO A 17 61.16 -19.31 37.16
C PRO A 17 60.78 -19.67 38.60
N MET A 18 59.48 -19.68 38.92
CA MET A 18 58.97 -20.48 40.03
C MET A 18 57.67 -21.19 39.66
N HIS A 19 57.75 -22.53 39.69
CA HIS A 19 56.61 -23.41 39.82
C HIS A 19 55.79 -23.07 41.07
N ARG A 20 54.48 -22.93 40.90
CA ARG A 20 53.53 -23.26 41.96
C ARG A 20 52.40 -24.09 41.39
N HIS A 21 52.34 -25.34 41.84
CA HIS A 21 51.15 -26.17 41.81
C HIS A 21 50.04 -25.46 42.59
N ALA A 22 48.86 -25.35 41.98
CA ALA A 22 47.62 -25.04 42.67
C ALA A 22 46.53 -25.98 42.16
N PHE A 23 45.88 -26.60 43.14
CA PHE A 23 44.87 -27.63 43.08
C PHE A 23 43.66 -27.24 42.21
N LEU A 24 43.19 -28.18 41.38
CA LEU A 24 41.82 -28.18 40.88
C LEU A 24 40.86 -28.40 42.05
N LEU A 25 40.06 -27.40 42.39
CA LEU A 25 38.77 -27.59 43.04
C LEU A 25 37.67 -27.45 41.98
N ALA A 26 37.07 -28.58 41.62
CA ALA A 26 35.89 -28.63 40.78
C ALA A 26 34.68 -28.11 41.58
N GLY A 27 34.36 -26.83 41.41
CA GLY A 27 33.08 -26.25 41.82
C GLY A 27 32.00 -26.63 40.81
N LEU A 28 31.12 -27.56 41.19
CA LEU A 28 29.90 -27.89 40.46
C LEU A 28 28.94 -26.69 40.53
N VAL A 29 28.99 -25.81 39.54
CA VAL A 29 27.94 -24.80 39.34
C VAL A 29 26.75 -25.51 38.69
N LEU A 30 25.69 -25.71 39.47
CA LEU A 30 24.38 -26.08 38.93
C LEU A 30 23.90 -24.92 38.05
N ALA A 31 24.04 -25.06 36.74
CA ALA A 31 23.45 -24.16 35.77
C ALA A 31 21.92 -24.30 35.85
N ILE A 32 21.28 -23.33 36.50
CA ILE A 32 19.83 -23.14 36.38
C ILE A 32 19.59 -22.78 34.91
N PRO A 33 18.82 -23.57 34.14
CA PRO A 33 18.49 -23.19 32.78
C PRO A 33 17.76 -21.84 32.82
N PRO A 34 18.06 -20.90 31.91
CA PRO A 34 17.30 -19.67 31.86
C PRO A 34 15.82 -20.04 31.70
N VAL A 35 15.02 -19.60 32.68
CA VAL A 35 13.56 -19.57 32.55
C VAL A 35 13.32 -18.87 31.21
N HIS A 36 12.71 -19.61 30.28
CA HIS A 36 12.30 -19.05 29.00
C HIS A 36 11.40 -17.86 29.34
N ALA A 37 11.96 -16.65 29.23
CA ALA A 37 11.16 -15.45 29.18
C ALA A 37 10.26 -15.66 27.95
N GLN A 38 8.99 -15.95 28.19
CA GLN A 38 7.96 -15.85 27.17
C GLN A 38 8.13 -14.46 26.56
N GLN A 39 8.63 -14.42 25.33
CA GLN A 39 8.70 -13.20 24.56
C GLN A 39 7.28 -12.63 24.55
N ALA A 40 7.14 -11.39 25.04
CA ALA A 40 5.90 -10.66 24.89
C ALA A 40 5.50 -10.72 23.41
N PRO A 41 4.21 -10.93 23.07
CA PRO A 41 3.77 -11.02 21.70
C PRO A 41 4.24 -9.76 20.96
N SER A 42 4.97 -9.95 19.86
CA SER A 42 5.41 -8.84 19.03
C SER A 42 4.16 -8.12 18.51
N THR A 43 4.11 -6.81 18.66
CA THR A 43 3.16 -5.92 17.99
C THR A 43 3.35 -5.89 16.46
N ALA A 44 4.16 -6.80 15.91
CA ALA A 44 4.68 -6.80 14.54
C ALA A 44 3.69 -7.44 13.56
N GLY A 45 2.47 -6.91 13.50
CA GLY A 45 1.60 -7.14 12.35
C GLY A 45 2.04 -6.28 11.15
N THR A 46 1.74 -6.73 9.93
CA THR A 46 1.99 -5.92 8.74
C THR A 46 1.04 -4.72 8.74
N ILE A 47 1.58 -3.53 8.48
CA ILE A 47 0.83 -2.27 8.54
C ILE A 47 0.30 -1.90 7.16
N TRP A 48 -1.00 -1.71 7.07
CA TRP A 48 -1.70 -1.20 5.90
C TRP A 48 -2.17 0.23 6.15
N HIS A 49 -1.96 1.12 5.18
CA HIS A 49 -2.38 2.51 5.27
C HIS A 49 -3.88 2.66 5.04
N VAL A 50 -4.61 3.29 5.97
CA VAL A 50 -6.03 3.59 5.75
C VAL A 50 -6.17 4.96 5.10
N LYS A 51 -6.84 5.00 3.95
CA LYS A 51 -7.02 6.23 3.16
C LYS A 51 -8.41 6.33 2.57
N ALA A 52 -8.88 7.57 2.38
CA ALA A 52 -10.05 7.84 1.56
C ALA A 52 -9.63 8.03 0.09
N ILE A 53 -10.41 7.51 -0.85
CA ILE A 53 -10.11 7.53 -2.28
C ILE A 53 -10.97 8.59 -2.97
N LEU A 54 -10.32 9.51 -3.66
CA LEU A 54 -10.95 10.53 -4.49
C LEU A 54 -11.21 10.01 -5.91
N PRO A 55 -12.28 10.46 -6.59
CA PRO A 55 -12.63 10.00 -7.95
C PRO A 55 -11.51 10.14 -8.99
N GLN A 56 -10.62 11.12 -8.81
CA GLN A 56 -9.49 11.39 -9.69
C GLN A 56 -8.31 10.42 -9.47
N GLY A 57 -8.48 9.40 -8.61
CA GLY A 57 -7.43 8.46 -8.24
C GLY A 57 -6.37 9.13 -7.38
N ARG A 58 -6.80 9.96 -6.43
CA ARG A 58 -5.95 10.52 -5.38
C ARG A 58 -6.41 9.98 -4.03
N THR A 59 -5.58 10.12 -3.01
CA THR A 59 -5.91 9.62 -1.67
C THR A 59 -5.76 10.70 -0.63
N LEU A 60 -6.60 10.63 0.39
CA LEU A 60 -6.55 11.45 1.58
C LEU A 60 -6.17 10.56 2.76
N ASP A 61 -5.31 11.06 3.64
CA ASP A 61 -4.97 10.35 4.88
C ASP A 61 -6.18 10.30 5.80
N VAL A 62 -6.45 9.12 6.37
CA VAL A 62 -7.40 8.97 7.46
C VAL A 62 -6.65 8.95 8.78
N LYS A 63 -6.98 9.87 9.68
CA LYS A 63 -6.34 10.05 10.98
C LYS A 63 -7.37 10.06 12.10
N ALA A 64 -6.94 9.70 13.30
CA ALA A 64 -7.70 9.93 14.52
C ALA A 64 -7.21 11.21 15.20
N PHE A 65 -8.14 11.94 15.82
CA PHE A 65 -7.91 13.17 16.55
C PHE A 65 -8.39 13.01 17.98
N ASP A 66 -7.46 13.01 18.93
CA ASP A 66 -7.81 12.94 20.34
C ASP A 66 -8.48 14.25 20.83
N PRO A 67 -9.03 14.29 22.06
CA PRO A 67 -9.65 15.49 22.60
C PRO A 67 -8.69 16.69 22.76
N ALA A 68 -7.38 16.45 22.79
CA ALA A 68 -6.36 17.50 22.80
C ALA A 68 -6.03 18.00 21.37
N GLY A 69 -6.64 17.40 20.34
CA GLY A 69 -6.43 17.73 18.94
C GLY A 69 -5.18 17.10 18.33
N ARG A 70 -4.49 16.19 19.03
CA ARG A 70 -3.32 15.47 18.53
C ARG A 70 -3.73 14.47 17.46
N GLN A 71 -2.87 14.30 16.47
CA GLN A 71 -3.11 13.40 15.34
C GLN A 71 -2.49 12.03 15.58
N HIS A 72 -3.23 11.00 15.22
CA HIS A 72 -2.81 9.61 15.30
C HIS A 72 -3.06 8.91 13.97
N ASP A 73 -2.10 8.10 13.54
CA ASP A 73 -2.22 7.30 12.33
C ASP A 73 -3.33 6.26 12.49
N VAL A 74 -4.21 6.14 11.49
CA VAL A 74 -5.16 5.03 11.41
C VAL A 74 -4.63 4.01 10.40
N LYS A 75 -4.46 2.77 10.85
CA LYS A 75 -3.91 1.66 10.08
C LYS A 75 -4.80 0.44 10.19
N ALA A 76 -4.76 -0.41 9.17
CA ALA A 76 -5.21 -1.79 9.31
C ALA A 76 -4.00 -2.67 9.63
N ILE A 77 -4.17 -3.61 10.56
CA ILE A 77 -3.10 -4.46 11.08
C ILE A 77 -3.41 -5.90 10.68
N GLU A 78 -2.44 -6.52 10.01
CA GLU A 78 -2.49 -7.92 9.59
C GLU A 78 -1.67 -8.79 10.53
N HIS A 79 -2.29 -9.81 11.11
CA HIS A 79 -1.66 -10.74 12.05
C HIS A 79 -1.56 -12.15 11.45
N GLY A 80 -0.97 -12.25 10.26
CA GLY A 80 -0.77 -13.53 9.56
C GLY A 80 -2.02 -14.12 8.88
N ASP A 81 -3.20 -13.58 9.16
CA ASP A 81 -4.44 -13.81 8.41
C ASP A 81 -4.83 -12.54 7.65
N ALA A 82 -4.83 -12.62 6.33
CA ALA A 82 -5.23 -11.52 5.45
C ALA A 82 -6.74 -11.49 5.17
N HIS A 83 -7.55 -12.43 5.65
CA HIS A 83 -8.98 -12.41 5.37
C HIS A 83 -9.73 -11.27 6.08
N LEU A 84 -9.25 -10.85 7.25
CA LEU A 84 -9.89 -9.80 8.05
C LEU A 84 -8.89 -9.06 8.95
N LEU A 85 -8.65 -7.79 8.65
CA LEU A 85 -7.67 -6.97 9.34
C LEU A 85 -8.35 -6.05 10.36
N ASP A 86 -7.70 -5.85 11.49
CA ASP A 86 -8.15 -4.92 12.51
C ASP A 86 -7.77 -3.48 12.15
N VAL A 87 -8.73 -2.55 12.18
CA VAL A 87 -8.45 -1.13 12.00
C VAL A 87 -8.25 -0.46 13.36
N LYS A 88 -7.09 0.16 13.55
CA LYS A 88 -6.65 0.78 14.81
C LYS A 88 -6.10 2.17 14.57
N ALA A 89 -6.24 3.05 15.56
CA ALA A 89 -5.44 4.26 15.67
C ALA A 89 -4.15 3.95 16.45
N LEU A 90 -3.04 4.57 16.08
CA LEU A 90 -1.72 4.35 16.69
C LEU A 90 -1.36 5.52 17.60
N ASP A 91 -1.26 5.25 18.91
CA ASP A 91 -0.84 6.25 19.90
C ASP A 91 0.43 5.78 20.62
N GLY A 92 1.57 6.35 20.25
CA GLY A 92 2.86 6.02 20.89
C GLY A 92 3.21 4.53 20.87
N GLY A 93 2.77 3.79 19.84
CA GLY A 93 2.93 2.33 19.73
C GLY A 93 1.79 1.51 20.32
N THR A 94 0.83 2.14 21.01
CA THR A 94 -0.40 1.51 21.50
C THR A 94 -1.46 1.47 20.41
N LEU A 95 -2.14 0.32 20.28
CA LEU A 95 -3.24 0.14 19.35
C LEU A 95 -4.57 0.55 20.01
N VAL A 96 -5.15 1.65 19.55
CA VAL A 96 -6.44 2.17 20.02
C VAL A 96 -7.55 1.65 19.09
N PRO A 97 -8.61 1.00 19.62
CA PRO A 97 -9.65 0.42 18.78
C PRO A 97 -10.45 1.50 18.05
N VAL A 98 -10.68 1.31 16.74
CA VAL A 98 -11.61 2.12 15.94
C VAL A 98 -12.90 1.34 15.73
N LYS A 99 -14.04 1.95 16.05
CA LYS A 99 -15.36 1.30 16.10
C LYS A 99 -16.44 2.19 15.49
N VAL A 100 -17.56 1.57 15.12
CA VAL A 100 -18.82 2.29 14.90
C VAL A 100 -19.50 2.43 16.25
N ILE A 101 -19.80 3.67 16.65
CA ILE A 101 -20.45 3.96 17.92
C ILE A 101 -21.95 3.78 17.79
N ALA A 102 -22.59 3.19 18.80
CA ALA A 102 -24.04 3.04 18.82
C ALA A 102 -24.72 4.40 18.91
N ASN A 103 -25.62 4.68 17.98
CA ASN A 103 -26.41 5.91 17.91
C ASN A 103 -27.66 5.70 17.05
N ASP A 104 -28.55 6.69 17.06
CA ASP A 104 -29.79 6.71 16.28
C ASP A 104 -29.73 7.67 15.05
N ASP A 105 -28.56 8.25 14.75
CA ASP A 105 -28.45 9.20 13.63
C ASP A 105 -28.42 8.49 12.27
N ALA A 106 -28.79 9.23 11.22
CA ALA A 106 -28.77 8.75 9.84
C ALA A 106 -27.38 8.25 9.37
N PHE A 107 -26.30 8.80 9.93
CA PHE A 107 -24.93 8.34 9.67
C PHE A 107 -24.24 7.94 10.99
N ALA A 108 -23.77 6.70 11.04
CA ALA A 108 -23.17 6.13 12.23
C ALA A 108 -21.75 6.70 12.47
N PRO A 109 -21.42 7.23 13.67
CA PRO A 109 -20.12 7.79 13.98
C PRO A 109 -19.05 6.71 14.00
N VAL A 110 -17.94 6.99 13.33
CA VAL A 110 -16.73 6.18 13.45
C VAL A 110 -15.73 6.91 14.33
N LYS A 111 -15.33 6.29 15.43
CA LYS A 111 -14.45 6.88 16.45
C LYS A 111 -13.36 5.89 16.87
N ALA A 112 -12.20 6.42 17.27
CA ALA A 112 -11.30 5.65 18.12
C ALA A 112 -11.76 5.78 19.58
N ILE A 113 -11.58 4.75 20.38
CA ILE A 113 -11.96 4.75 21.80
C ILE A 113 -10.70 4.70 22.64
N GLY A 114 -10.35 5.84 23.24
CA GLY A 114 -9.18 5.96 24.13
C GLY A 114 -9.28 5.03 25.35
N PRO A 115 -8.15 4.78 26.03
CA PRO A 115 -8.12 3.93 27.22
C PRO A 115 -8.98 4.47 28.37
N ASP A 116 -9.24 5.78 28.39
CA ASP A 116 -10.12 6.47 29.34
C ASP A 116 -11.59 6.55 28.88
N GLY A 117 -11.94 5.85 27.79
CA GLY A 117 -13.28 5.88 27.21
C GLY A 117 -13.58 7.13 26.36
N LYS A 118 -12.66 8.09 26.26
CA LYS A 118 -12.89 9.28 25.43
C LYS A 118 -12.86 8.93 23.95
N LEU A 119 -13.79 9.52 23.20
CA LEU A 119 -13.91 9.32 21.76
C LEU A 119 -12.97 10.23 21.00
N TRP A 120 -12.26 9.66 20.05
CA TRP A 120 -11.37 10.36 19.14
C TRP A 120 -12.01 10.42 17.76
N ASP A 121 -11.98 11.59 17.16
CA ASP A 121 -12.57 11.86 15.86
C ASP A 121 -11.78 11.17 14.75
N ILE A 122 -12.43 10.34 13.93
CA ILE A 122 -11.82 9.82 12.69
C ILE A 122 -12.16 10.77 11.54
N LYS A 123 -11.13 11.32 10.90
CA LYS A 123 -11.27 12.27 9.79
C LYS A 123 -10.37 11.92 8.62
N ALA A 124 -10.83 12.20 7.40
CA ALA A 124 -9.96 12.24 6.23
C ALA A 124 -9.44 13.66 6.02
N LEU A 125 -8.15 13.81 5.70
CA LEU A 125 -7.48 15.11 5.60
C LEU A 125 -7.22 15.51 4.16
N THR A 126 -7.74 16.67 3.76
CA THR A 126 -7.39 17.29 2.48
C THR A 126 -5.96 17.86 2.54
N PRO A 127 -5.30 18.10 1.39
CA PRO A 127 -3.99 18.76 1.37
C PRO A 127 -3.97 20.12 2.06
N GLU A 128 -5.10 20.83 2.07
CA GLU A 128 -5.29 22.13 2.72
C GLU A 128 -5.56 22.01 4.23
N GLY A 129 -5.62 20.79 4.76
CA GLY A 129 -5.86 20.51 6.18
C GLY A 129 -7.35 20.48 6.59
N THR A 130 -8.28 20.55 5.63
CA THR A 130 -9.71 20.39 5.93
C THR A 130 -9.98 18.96 6.40
N ARG A 131 -10.80 18.85 7.46
CA ARG A 131 -11.15 17.57 8.10
C ARG A 131 -12.52 17.12 7.60
N LEU A 132 -12.53 16.08 6.78
CA LEU A 132 -13.75 15.43 6.30
C LEU A 132 -14.20 14.37 7.29
N ASP A 133 -15.50 14.32 7.57
CA ASP A 133 -16.07 13.30 8.44
C ASP A 133 -15.89 11.91 7.83
N VAL A 134 -15.58 10.90 8.67
CA VAL A 134 -15.65 9.49 8.30
C VAL A 134 -16.78 8.83 9.07
N LYS A 135 -17.76 8.27 8.36
CA LYS A 135 -19.00 7.72 8.95
C LYS A 135 -19.42 6.41 8.31
N GLY A 136 -20.24 5.65 9.02
CA GLY A 136 -21.07 4.60 8.44
C GLY A 136 -22.27 5.23 7.74
N VAL A 137 -22.39 5.03 6.43
CA VAL A 137 -23.41 5.76 5.62
C VAL A 137 -24.52 4.89 5.05
N ALA A 138 -24.34 3.57 5.06
CA ALA A 138 -25.31 2.63 4.52
C ALA A 138 -25.06 1.23 5.09
N HIS A 139 -26.09 0.39 5.05
CA HIS A 139 -26.06 -0.98 5.53
C HIS A 139 -26.37 -1.96 4.40
N SER A 140 -25.62 -3.06 4.37
CA SER A 140 -25.87 -4.22 3.51
C SER A 140 -25.84 -5.47 4.39
N GLY A 141 -26.99 -5.85 4.93
CA GLY A 141 -27.09 -6.87 5.98
C GLY A 141 -26.26 -6.48 7.21
N ARG A 142 -25.27 -7.32 7.56
CA ARG A 142 -24.36 -7.10 8.70
C ARG A 142 -23.15 -6.21 8.39
N ILE A 143 -23.04 -5.71 7.17
CA ILE A 143 -21.96 -4.84 6.72
C ILE A 143 -22.41 -3.38 6.74
N ILE A 144 -21.60 -2.51 7.32
CA ILE A 144 -21.77 -1.06 7.31
C ILE A 144 -20.73 -0.46 6.36
N HIS A 145 -21.18 0.32 5.39
CA HIS A 145 -20.30 1.01 4.46
C HIS A 145 -19.67 2.23 5.13
N ILE A 146 -18.35 2.19 5.32
CA ILE A 146 -17.58 3.31 5.89
C ILE A 146 -17.06 4.19 4.77
N LYS A 147 -17.37 5.48 4.86
CA LYS A 147 -17.06 6.46 3.82
C LYS A 147 -16.58 7.77 4.45
N ALA A 148 -15.71 8.48 3.75
CA ALA A 148 -15.43 9.88 4.05
C ALA A 148 -16.42 10.78 3.31
N ILE A 149 -16.85 11.87 3.93
CA ILE A 149 -17.88 12.77 3.40
C ILE A 149 -17.23 14.10 3.01
N GLY A 150 -17.21 14.38 1.72
CA GLY A 150 -16.75 15.63 1.15
C GLY A 150 -17.59 16.81 1.62
N THR A 151 -17.01 18.01 1.58
CA THR A 151 -17.72 19.26 1.93
C THR A 151 -18.88 19.57 0.99
N ASP A 152 -18.86 19.00 -0.21
CA ASP A 152 -19.91 19.02 -1.23
C ASP A 152 -20.92 17.86 -1.11
N GLY A 153 -20.78 17.02 -0.08
CA GLY A 153 -21.60 15.83 0.12
C GLY A 153 -21.11 14.59 -0.65
N ALA A 154 -20.00 14.67 -1.39
CA ALA A 154 -19.45 13.51 -2.08
C ALA A 154 -19.08 12.39 -1.10
N VAL A 155 -19.41 11.15 -1.45
CA VAL A 155 -19.18 9.98 -0.59
C VAL A 155 -17.97 9.20 -1.10
N LEU A 156 -16.87 9.27 -0.36
CA LEU A 156 -15.56 8.74 -0.75
C LEU A 156 -15.31 7.37 -0.12
N GLY A 157 -14.86 6.41 -0.93
CA GLY A 157 -14.48 5.08 -0.43
C GLY A 157 -13.32 5.15 0.56
N VAL A 158 -13.39 4.41 1.67
CA VAL A 158 -12.25 4.25 2.60
C VAL A 158 -11.65 2.85 2.40
N LYS A 159 -10.34 2.80 2.19
CA LYS A 159 -9.58 1.59 1.86
C LYS A 159 -8.39 1.44 2.81
N ALA A 160 -8.06 0.20 3.15
CA ALA A 160 -6.76 -0.16 3.68
C ALA A 160 -5.85 -0.55 2.51
N ILE A 161 -4.61 -0.07 2.49
CA ILE A 161 -3.69 -0.16 1.35
C ILE A 161 -2.37 -0.74 1.83
N HIS A 162 -2.03 -1.92 1.33
CA HIS A 162 -0.74 -2.55 1.56
C HIS A 162 0.35 -1.89 0.71
N PRO A 163 1.60 -1.82 1.18
CA PRO A 163 2.71 -1.23 0.43
C PRO A 163 3.01 -1.88 -0.94
N ASP A 164 2.63 -3.14 -1.18
CA ASP A 164 2.80 -3.78 -2.50
C ASP A 164 1.66 -3.49 -3.49
N GLY A 165 0.63 -2.80 -3.02
CA GLY A 165 -0.56 -2.40 -3.77
C GLY A 165 -1.82 -3.21 -3.51
N HIS A 166 -1.82 -4.26 -2.68
CA HIS A 166 -3.10 -4.90 -2.27
C HIS A 166 -3.97 -3.90 -1.50
N MET A 167 -5.29 -4.03 -1.66
CA MET A 167 -6.21 -3.10 -1.02
C MET A 167 -7.48 -3.76 -0.56
N TYR A 168 -7.89 -3.41 0.65
CA TYR A 168 -9.10 -3.87 1.27
C TYR A 168 -10.09 -2.74 1.50
N ASP A 169 -11.35 -3.12 1.44
CA ASP A 169 -12.46 -2.28 1.81
C ASP A 169 -12.47 -2.11 3.33
N VAL A 170 -12.60 -0.87 3.83
CA VAL A 170 -12.84 -0.65 5.26
C VAL A 170 -14.34 -0.60 5.49
N LYS A 171 -14.85 -1.50 6.35
CA LYS A 171 -16.28 -1.63 6.66
C LYS A 171 -16.49 -1.76 8.16
N GLY A 172 -17.69 -1.42 8.62
CA GLY A 172 -18.20 -1.89 9.90
C GLY A 172 -18.78 -3.29 9.73
N ILE A 173 -18.48 -4.19 10.65
CA ILE A 173 -18.95 -5.56 10.66
C ILE A 173 -19.71 -5.78 11.96
N ARG A 174 -20.96 -6.25 11.83
CA ARG A 174 -21.77 -6.71 12.95
C ARG A 174 -21.74 -8.22 13.02
N THR A 175 -21.55 -8.78 14.22
CA THR A 175 -21.61 -10.23 14.44
C THR A 175 -23.00 -10.71 14.85
N ASN A 176 -23.86 -9.79 15.29
CA ASN A 176 -25.23 -10.07 15.72
C ASN A 176 -26.16 -8.88 15.41
N ASP A 177 -27.44 -9.04 15.71
CA ASP A 177 -28.48 -8.09 15.33
C ASP A 177 -28.83 -7.07 16.46
N ALA A 178 -28.13 -7.11 17.60
CA ALA A 178 -28.32 -6.16 18.70
C ALA A 178 -27.80 -4.76 18.33
N ALA A 179 -28.49 -3.71 18.79
CA ALA A 179 -28.11 -2.31 18.54
C ALA A 179 -26.75 -1.95 19.19
N VAL A 180 -26.46 -2.56 20.34
CA VAL A 180 -25.16 -2.51 21.00
C VAL A 180 -24.54 -3.90 20.90
N GLU A 181 -23.46 -4.01 20.14
CA GLU A 181 -22.72 -5.25 19.92
C GLU A 181 -21.72 -5.53 21.07
N ALA A 182 -21.12 -4.47 21.61
CA ALA A 182 -20.17 -4.56 22.71
C ALA A 182 -20.09 -3.24 23.48
N GLU A 183 -19.46 -3.29 24.64
CA GLU A 183 -18.97 -2.10 25.35
C GLU A 183 -17.44 -2.13 25.36
N VAL A 184 -16.80 -1.02 25.00
CA VAL A 184 -15.35 -0.87 25.01
C VAL A 184 -15.01 0.37 25.82
N ASN A 185 -14.30 0.21 26.94
CA ASN A 185 -13.93 1.30 27.86
C ASN A 185 -15.12 2.19 28.24
N GLY A 186 -16.28 1.60 28.54
CA GLY A 186 -17.50 2.36 28.89
C GLY A 186 -18.30 2.91 27.71
N VAL A 187 -17.89 2.63 26.46
CA VAL A 187 -18.56 3.14 25.25
C VAL A 187 -19.35 2.03 24.56
N ALA A 188 -20.63 2.28 24.30
CA ALA A 188 -21.49 1.40 23.51
C ALA A 188 -21.08 1.39 22.02
N VAL A 189 -20.77 0.20 21.51
CA VAL A 189 -20.30 -0.04 20.14
C VAL A 189 -21.37 -0.77 19.36
N ALA A 190 -21.71 -0.27 18.16
CA ALA A 190 -22.67 -0.92 17.26
C ALA A 190 -22.03 -1.86 16.25
N ALA A 191 -20.77 -1.63 15.87
CA ALA A 191 -20.03 -2.50 14.95
C ALA A 191 -18.52 -2.42 15.11
N HIS A 192 -17.83 -3.49 14.70
CA HIS A 192 -16.37 -3.52 14.60
C HIS A 192 -15.88 -2.97 13.26
N ILE A 193 -14.89 -2.07 13.24
CA ILE A 193 -14.27 -1.64 11.98
C ILE A 193 -13.19 -2.64 11.58
N LYS A 194 -13.32 -3.19 10.37
CA LYS A 194 -12.38 -4.14 9.81
C LYS A 194 -12.04 -3.77 8.37
N ALA A 195 -10.86 -4.18 7.93
CA ALA A 195 -10.51 -4.18 6.50
C ALA A 195 -10.59 -5.60 5.95
N LEU A 196 -11.24 -5.78 4.81
CA LEU A 196 -11.49 -7.08 4.20
C LEU A 196 -11.36 -7.03 2.67
N PRO A 197 -11.10 -8.17 2.00
CA PRO A 197 -11.05 -8.26 0.55
C PRO A 197 -12.24 -7.59 -0.12
N GLN A 198 -11.98 -6.96 -1.27
CA GLN A 198 -13.03 -6.31 -2.04
C GLN A 198 -13.92 -7.38 -2.67
N VAL A 199 -15.20 -7.34 -2.34
CA VAL A 199 -16.21 -8.04 -3.15
C VAL A 199 -16.46 -7.13 -4.35
N GLY A 200 -16.16 -7.62 -5.55
CA GLY A 200 -16.27 -6.82 -6.78
C GLY A 200 -17.63 -6.11 -6.85
N GLY A 201 -17.61 -4.80 -7.02
CA GLY A 201 -18.82 -4.03 -7.29
C GLY A 201 -19.15 -4.02 -8.77
N ASP A 202 -20.33 -3.48 -9.10
CA ASP A 202 -20.74 -3.26 -10.48
C ASP A 202 -19.84 -2.19 -11.10
N ALA A 203 -18.77 -2.65 -11.76
CA ALA A 203 -17.84 -1.82 -12.51
C ALA A 203 -18.55 -1.20 -13.72
N GLN A 204 -19.35 -0.15 -13.52
CA GLN A 204 -20.04 0.57 -14.61
C GLN A 204 -19.23 1.76 -15.14
N ASP A 205 -18.16 2.14 -14.45
CA ASP A 205 -17.31 3.25 -14.85
C ASP A 205 -16.52 2.93 -16.12
N LEU A 206 -16.80 3.64 -17.21
CA LEU A 206 -16.16 3.42 -18.51
C LEU A 206 -14.64 3.68 -18.50
N VAL A 207 -14.15 4.56 -17.61
CA VAL A 207 -12.74 5.01 -17.61
C VAL A 207 -12.18 5.05 -16.20
N TRP A 208 -11.16 4.22 -15.96
CA TRP A 208 -10.49 4.08 -14.67
C TRP A 208 -9.11 4.72 -14.72
N ASN A 209 -8.70 5.26 -13.59
CA ASN A 209 -7.37 5.82 -13.40
C ASN A 209 -6.34 4.69 -13.36
N VAL A 210 -5.19 4.84 -14.02
CA VAL A 210 -4.05 3.94 -13.81
C VAL A 210 -3.01 4.66 -12.96
N LYS A 211 -2.61 4.04 -11.84
CA LYS A 211 -1.68 4.61 -10.85
C LYS A 211 -0.71 3.56 -10.37
N ALA A 212 0.48 4.00 -9.95
CA ALA A 212 1.32 3.22 -9.06
C ALA A 212 0.95 3.51 -7.59
N ILE A 213 1.18 2.55 -6.71
CA ILE A 213 0.90 2.67 -5.28
C ILE A 213 2.21 2.89 -4.54
N GLY A 214 2.36 4.06 -3.93
CA GLY A 214 3.49 4.38 -3.07
C GLY A 214 3.48 3.53 -1.80
N ARG A 215 4.65 3.39 -1.17
CA ARG A 215 4.80 2.61 0.07
C ARG A 215 4.00 3.17 1.24
N ASP A 216 3.70 4.46 1.18
CA ASP A 216 2.85 5.18 2.12
C ASP A 216 1.35 5.07 1.80
N GLY A 217 0.99 4.28 0.78
CA GLY A 217 -0.34 4.08 0.23
C GLY A 217 -0.84 5.22 -0.68
N HIS A 218 -0.06 6.26 -0.94
CA HIS A 218 -0.47 7.34 -1.84
C HIS A 218 -0.35 6.93 -3.30
N PHE A 219 -1.23 7.44 -4.15
CA PHE A 219 -1.24 7.10 -5.56
C PHE A 219 -0.31 8.01 -6.34
N ILE A 220 0.47 7.38 -7.23
CA ILE A 220 1.44 8.03 -8.12
C ILE A 220 0.88 7.94 -9.54
N ASP A 221 0.89 9.07 -10.24
CA ASP A 221 0.31 9.17 -11.57
C ASP A 221 1.10 8.34 -12.60
N LEU A 222 0.43 7.42 -13.31
CA LEU A 222 1.01 6.79 -14.49
C LEU A 222 0.64 7.59 -15.75
N LYS A 223 1.65 7.90 -16.57
CA LYS A 223 1.53 8.72 -17.77
C LYS A 223 2.37 8.14 -18.91
N ALA A 224 1.98 8.45 -20.14
CA ALA A 224 2.81 8.23 -21.31
C ALA A 224 3.54 9.54 -21.64
N LEU A 225 4.83 9.46 -21.91
CA LEU A 225 5.69 10.59 -22.24
C LEU A 225 6.18 10.44 -23.67
N ASP A 226 6.06 11.51 -24.45
CA ASP A 226 6.68 11.58 -25.78
C ASP A 226 8.15 12.02 -25.69
N LYS A 227 8.84 12.06 -26.84
CA LYS A 227 10.25 12.49 -26.92
C LYS A 227 10.46 13.97 -26.56
N ALA A 228 9.42 14.81 -26.68
CA ALA A 228 9.46 16.22 -26.31
C ALA A 228 9.19 16.43 -24.80
N GLY A 229 8.83 15.37 -24.07
CA GLY A 229 8.49 15.42 -22.66
C GLY A 229 7.03 15.78 -22.38
N ASN A 230 6.17 15.80 -23.40
CA ASN A 230 4.73 16.00 -23.20
C ASN A 230 4.14 14.80 -22.46
N ILE A 231 3.21 15.09 -21.54
CA ILE A 231 2.66 14.10 -20.60
C ILE A 231 1.22 13.80 -20.99
N HIS A 232 0.92 12.51 -21.19
CA HIS A 232 -0.37 12.03 -21.65
C HIS A 232 -1.01 11.08 -20.62
N PRO A 233 -2.33 11.15 -20.40
CA PRO A 233 -3.02 10.24 -19.48
C PRO A 233 -2.90 8.78 -19.92
N VAL A 234 -2.68 7.88 -18.95
CA VAL A 234 -2.87 6.44 -19.12
C VAL A 234 -4.09 6.02 -18.30
N LYS A 235 -5.02 5.31 -18.94
CA LYS A 235 -6.32 4.92 -18.38
C LYS A 235 -6.64 3.48 -18.72
N ALA A 236 -7.43 2.84 -17.87
CA ALA A 236 -8.04 1.54 -18.16
C ALA A 236 -9.49 1.77 -18.58
N PHE A 237 -9.95 1.05 -19.59
CA PHE A 237 -11.27 1.24 -20.19
C PHE A 237 -12.14 0.01 -19.94
N TYR A 238 -13.28 0.25 -19.32
CA TYR A 238 -14.34 -0.75 -19.19
C TYR A 238 -15.18 -0.65 -20.45
N GLN A 239 -15.21 -1.74 -21.22
CA GLN A 239 -15.93 -1.81 -22.49
C GLN A 239 -16.73 -3.12 -22.53
N ASP A 240 -17.90 -3.05 -23.15
CA ASP A 240 -18.71 -4.22 -23.52
C ASP A 240 -19.08 -5.16 -22.35
N GLY A 241 -19.27 -4.60 -21.16
CA GLY A 241 -19.62 -5.39 -19.97
C GLY A 241 -18.46 -6.20 -19.39
N ASN A 242 -17.27 -6.18 -20.02
CA ASN A 242 -16.15 -7.03 -19.62
C ASN A 242 -15.29 -6.37 -18.56
N ALA A 243 -15.70 -6.55 -17.30
CA ALA A 243 -14.92 -6.14 -16.14
C ALA A 243 -13.65 -6.99 -15.97
N GLN A 244 -13.67 -8.23 -16.46
CA GLN A 244 -12.60 -9.21 -16.19
C GLN A 244 -11.31 -8.88 -16.94
N PHE A 245 -11.40 -8.13 -18.04
CA PHE A 245 -10.27 -7.91 -18.94
C PHE A 245 -10.29 -6.52 -19.59
N MET A 246 -9.93 -5.48 -18.83
CA MET A 246 -9.99 -4.10 -19.32
C MET A 246 -8.74 -3.70 -20.10
N ASP A 247 -8.94 -2.98 -21.20
CA ASP A 247 -7.85 -2.41 -22.00
C ASP A 247 -7.17 -1.24 -21.28
N VAL A 248 -5.83 -1.20 -21.31
CA VAL A 248 -5.07 -0.03 -20.86
C VAL A 248 -4.55 0.73 -22.08
N LYS A 249 -4.90 2.03 -22.15
CA LYS A 249 -4.56 2.90 -23.28
C LYS A 249 -3.99 4.23 -22.80
N ALA A 250 -3.08 4.79 -23.59
CA ALA A 250 -2.62 6.16 -23.44
C ALA A 250 -3.48 7.09 -24.32
N MET A 251 -3.82 8.27 -23.81
CA MET A 251 -4.64 9.26 -24.50
C MET A 251 -3.75 10.37 -25.09
N VAL A 252 -3.39 10.25 -26.36
CA VAL A 252 -2.49 11.19 -27.06
C VAL A 252 -3.27 11.86 -28.19
N ASP A 253 -3.38 13.18 -28.16
CA ASP A 253 -4.08 13.98 -29.19
C ASP A 253 -5.49 13.45 -29.54
N ARG A 254 -6.27 13.12 -28.50
CA ARG A 254 -7.61 12.51 -28.59
C ARG A 254 -7.66 11.11 -29.20
N LYS A 255 -6.52 10.49 -29.50
CA LYS A 255 -6.40 9.10 -29.92
C LYS A 255 -6.07 8.21 -28.73
N LEU A 256 -6.55 6.97 -28.77
CA LEU A 256 -6.24 5.94 -27.79
C LEU A 256 -5.13 5.05 -28.33
N LEU A 257 -3.93 5.15 -27.77
CA LEU A 257 -2.78 4.35 -28.12
C LEU A 257 -2.73 3.10 -27.24
N ALA A 258 -2.44 1.95 -27.84
CA ALA A 258 -2.32 0.72 -27.07
C ALA A 258 -1.07 0.75 -26.19
N VAL A 259 -1.21 0.39 -24.92
CA VAL A 259 -0.08 0.20 -24.00
C VAL A 259 0.29 -1.28 -23.98
N LYS A 260 1.56 -1.60 -24.19
CA LYS A 260 2.08 -2.96 -24.38
C LYS A 260 3.40 -3.18 -23.64
N VAL A 261 3.70 -4.45 -23.36
CA VAL A 261 5.08 -4.87 -23.05
C VAL A 261 5.76 -5.15 -24.39
N LEU A 262 6.93 -4.54 -24.65
CA LEU A 262 7.66 -4.79 -25.89
C LEU A 262 8.63 -5.96 -25.72
N VAL A 263 8.99 -6.59 -26.85
CA VAL A 263 10.10 -7.55 -26.88
C VAL A 263 11.40 -6.80 -26.58
N SER A 264 12.21 -7.34 -25.67
CA SER A 264 13.53 -6.81 -25.29
C SER A 264 14.35 -7.92 -24.63
N ASP A 265 15.67 -7.79 -24.72
CA ASP A 265 16.66 -8.61 -24.01
C ASP A 265 17.03 -8.01 -22.63
N ASP A 266 16.47 -6.83 -22.29
CA ASP A 266 16.66 -6.20 -20.99
C ASP A 266 16.12 -7.08 -19.87
N LYS A 267 16.80 -7.04 -18.71
CA LYS A 267 16.34 -7.70 -17.48
C LYS A 267 14.91 -7.28 -17.09
N LEU A 268 14.57 -6.00 -17.28
CA LEU A 268 13.24 -5.46 -17.01
C LEU A 268 12.56 -5.10 -18.32
N MET A 269 11.41 -5.72 -18.58
CA MET A 269 10.73 -5.58 -19.86
C MET A 269 10.11 -4.18 -20.02
N PRO A 270 10.33 -3.50 -21.16
CA PRO A 270 9.81 -2.16 -21.38
C PRO A 270 8.29 -2.15 -21.53
N VAL A 271 7.62 -1.24 -20.81
CA VAL A 271 6.20 -0.93 -20.98
C VAL A 271 6.08 0.40 -21.70
N LYS A 272 5.39 0.40 -22.85
CA LYS A 272 5.32 1.56 -23.75
C LYS A 272 3.93 1.71 -24.35
N ALA A 273 3.57 2.93 -24.73
CA ALA A 273 2.43 3.16 -25.62
C ALA A 273 2.92 3.26 -27.07
N ILE A 274 2.11 2.75 -28.01
CA ILE A 274 2.48 2.64 -29.43
C ILE A 274 1.55 3.52 -30.27
N GLY A 275 2.13 4.50 -30.97
CA GLY A 275 1.50 5.38 -31.94
C GLY A 275 1.05 4.65 -33.21
N ALA A 276 0.14 5.25 -33.96
CA ALA A 276 -0.37 4.69 -35.22
C ALA A 276 0.73 4.52 -36.29
N ASP A 277 1.78 5.32 -36.20
CA ASP A 277 2.98 5.33 -37.05
C ASP A 277 4.14 4.51 -36.48
N GLY A 278 3.92 3.79 -35.37
CA GLY A 278 4.97 3.06 -34.64
C GLY A 278 5.77 3.91 -33.66
N THR A 279 5.45 5.21 -33.51
CA THR A 279 6.11 6.07 -32.52
C THR A 279 5.92 5.51 -31.11
N ILE A 280 7.00 5.48 -30.33
CA ILE A 280 7.02 4.95 -28.97
C ILE A 280 6.92 6.06 -27.94
N PHE A 281 6.01 5.87 -26.98
CA PHE A 281 5.87 6.73 -25.82
C PHE A 281 6.23 5.96 -24.56
N ASP A 282 7.00 6.59 -23.69
CA ASP A 282 7.46 6.02 -22.44
C ASP A 282 6.35 6.02 -21.41
N VAL A 283 5.96 4.85 -20.90
CA VAL A 283 5.05 4.80 -19.75
C VAL A 283 5.87 4.93 -18.48
N LYS A 284 5.60 5.98 -17.70
CA LYS A 284 6.31 6.33 -16.48
C LYS A 284 5.33 6.60 -15.34
N ALA A 285 5.80 6.42 -14.10
CA ALA A 285 5.12 6.96 -12.92
C ALA A 285 5.76 8.30 -12.54
N ILE A 286 4.95 9.32 -12.23
CA ILE A 286 5.41 10.68 -11.95
C ILE A 286 5.02 11.05 -10.53
N LEU A 287 6.03 11.29 -9.68
CA LEU A 287 5.86 11.72 -8.30
C LEU A 287 5.43 13.21 -8.21
N PRO A 288 4.90 13.66 -7.06
CA PRO A 288 4.49 15.05 -6.89
C PRO A 288 5.61 16.08 -7.14
N ASP A 289 6.84 15.72 -6.77
CA ASP A 289 8.07 16.51 -6.98
C ASP A 289 8.61 16.45 -8.43
N LYS A 290 7.88 15.80 -9.34
CA LYS A 290 8.25 15.54 -10.74
C LYS A 290 9.35 14.51 -10.95
N THR A 291 9.79 13.82 -9.91
CA THR A 291 10.66 12.65 -10.08
C THR A 291 9.95 11.61 -10.96
N ILE A 292 10.65 11.11 -11.98
CA ILE A 292 10.13 10.16 -12.97
C ILE A 292 10.65 8.77 -12.64
N LEU A 293 9.73 7.83 -12.47
CA LEU A 293 10.02 6.43 -12.22
C LEU A 293 9.71 5.59 -13.46
N ASP A 294 10.55 4.61 -13.71
CA ASP A 294 10.32 3.62 -14.76
C ASP A 294 9.13 2.72 -14.43
N VAL A 295 8.35 2.36 -15.46
CA VAL A 295 7.33 1.32 -15.37
C VAL A 295 7.74 0.15 -16.27
N LYS A 296 7.84 -1.04 -15.69
CA LYS A 296 8.43 -2.22 -16.34
C LYS A 296 7.65 -3.49 -16.03
N GLY A 297 7.79 -4.48 -16.89
CA GLY A 297 7.53 -5.87 -16.56
C GLY A 297 8.71 -6.44 -15.76
N VAL A 298 8.47 -6.85 -14.52
CA VAL A 298 9.54 -7.23 -13.57
C VAL A 298 9.66 -8.73 -13.32
N ALA A 299 8.60 -9.49 -13.59
CA ALA A 299 8.55 -10.93 -13.42
C ALA A 299 7.50 -11.51 -14.37
N GLN A 300 7.68 -12.76 -14.78
CA GLN A 300 6.71 -13.49 -15.59
C GLN A 300 6.37 -14.81 -14.90
N GLU A 301 5.08 -15.07 -14.75
CA GLU A 301 4.50 -16.29 -14.19
C GLU A 301 3.52 -16.85 -15.22
N GLY A 302 3.96 -17.89 -15.95
CA GLY A 302 3.24 -18.40 -17.12
C GLY A 302 2.97 -17.30 -18.16
N ASN A 303 1.69 -17.04 -18.42
CA ASN A 303 1.22 -16.04 -19.38
C ASN A 303 1.00 -14.64 -18.77
N ILE A 304 1.31 -14.45 -17.49
CA ILE A 304 1.12 -13.19 -16.78
C ILE A 304 2.48 -12.54 -16.50
N ILE A 305 2.58 -11.25 -16.80
CA ILE A 305 3.75 -10.41 -16.51
C ILE A 305 3.35 -9.39 -15.45
N HIS A 306 4.13 -9.32 -14.37
CA HIS A 306 3.91 -8.38 -13.28
C HIS A 306 4.43 -7.00 -13.69
N ILE A 307 3.54 -6.01 -13.72
CA ILE A 307 3.87 -4.63 -14.06
C ILE A 307 4.05 -3.84 -12.77
N LYS A 308 5.20 -3.21 -12.63
CA LYS A 308 5.57 -2.42 -11.45
C LYS A 308 6.22 -1.10 -11.87
N ALA A 309 6.03 -0.08 -11.05
CA ALA A 309 6.90 1.09 -11.09
C ALA A 309 8.15 0.82 -10.25
N ILE A 310 9.31 1.31 -10.70
CA ILE A 310 10.61 1.06 -10.07
C ILE A 310 10.98 2.27 -9.22
N ALA A 311 11.02 2.09 -7.91
CA ALA A 311 11.41 3.13 -6.97
C ALA A 311 12.91 3.45 -7.08
N PRO A 312 13.37 4.63 -6.60
CA PRO A 312 14.78 5.02 -6.68
C PRO A 312 15.76 4.04 -6.00
N ASP A 313 15.28 3.31 -4.99
CA ASP A 313 16.05 2.27 -4.29
C ASP A 313 16.00 0.89 -4.98
N GLY A 314 15.41 0.82 -6.17
CA GLY A 314 15.20 -0.42 -6.93
C GLY A 314 13.98 -1.24 -6.48
N GLY A 315 13.25 -0.80 -5.46
CA GLY A 315 12.04 -1.49 -5.01
C GLY A 315 10.90 -1.42 -6.01
N HIS A 316 9.96 -2.36 -5.91
CA HIS A 316 8.82 -2.47 -6.84
C HIS A 316 7.53 -1.92 -6.22
N LEU A 317 6.91 -0.98 -6.91
CA LEU A 317 5.62 -0.39 -6.55
C LEU A 317 4.50 -1.01 -7.39
N GLY A 318 3.42 -1.44 -6.75
CA GLY A 318 2.25 -2.00 -7.44
C GLY A 318 1.64 -1.01 -8.43
N VAL A 319 1.20 -1.48 -9.60
CA VAL A 319 0.45 -0.66 -10.57
C VAL A 319 -0.98 -1.19 -10.67
N LYS A 320 -1.96 -0.30 -10.48
CA LYS A 320 -3.38 -0.64 -10.44
C LYS A 320 -4.20 0.26 -11.35
N ALA A 321 -5.27 -0.28 -11.91
CA ALA A 321 -6.41 0.52 -12.34
C ALA A 321 -7.34 0.76 -11.14
N ILE A 322 -7.85 1.98 -11.01
CA ILE A 322 -8.68 2.45 -9.89
C ILE A 322 -9.92 3.14 -10.46
N SER A 323 -11.10 2.64 -10.10
CA SER A 323 -12.37 3.26 -10.49
C SER A 323 -12.59 4.58 -9.72
N PRO A 324 -13.43 5.48 -10.24
CA PRO A 324 -13.97 6.61 -9.49
C PRO A 324 -14.50 6.28 -8.09
N HIS A 325 -15.05 5.07 -7.92
CA HIS A 325 -15.59 4.59 -6.63
C HIS A 325 -14.55 3.85 -5.76
N GLY A 326 -13.30 3.75 -6.23
CA GLY A 326 -12.19 3.14 -5.53
C GLY A 326 -12.10 1.63 -5.68
N GLU A 327 -12.81 1.00 -6.62
CA GLU A 327 -12.56 -0.39 -7.00
C GLU A 327 -11.19 -0.50 -7.68
N LEU A 328 -10.54 -1.66 -7.54
CA LEU A 328 -9.20 -1.85 -8.09
C LEU A 328 -9.06 -3.10 -8.94
N ARG A 329 -8.15 -2.96 -9.90
CA ARG A 329 -7.70 -4.03 -10.77
C ARG A 329 -6.18 -4.00 -10.91
N ASP A 330 -5.59 -5.18 -10.97
CA ASP A 330 -4.18 -5.37 -11.22
C ASP A 330 -3.83 -5.00 -12.65
N ILE A 331 -2.81 -4.17 -12.84
CA ILE A 331 -2.21 -4.01 -14.18
C ILE A 331 -1.19 -5.10 -14.41
N LYS A 332 -1.45 -5.92 -15.42
CA LYS A 332 -0.58 -7.04 -15.83
C LYS A 332 -0.32 -6.99 -17.32
N GLY A 333 0.82 -7.53 -17.74
CA GLY A 333 1.01 -7.99 -19.11
C GLY A 333 0.39 -9.37 -19.26
N VAL A 334 -0.38 -9.59 -20.32
CA VAL A 334 -1.05 -10.86 -20.62
C VAL A 334 -0.61 -11.35 -21.98
N LYS A 335 -0.16 -12.59 -22.02
CA LYS A 335 0.17 -13.34 -23.23
C LYS A 335 -0.94 -14.32 -23.56
N PHE A 336 -1.20 -14.52 -24.84
CA PHE A 336 -2.08 -15.57 -25.35
C PHE A 336 -1.31 -16.63 -26.12
N THR A 337 -0.02 -16.39 -26.38
CA THR A 337 0.88 -17.32 -27.06
C THR A 337 2.04 -17.74 -26.16
N GLU A 338 2.65 -18.89 -26.47
CA GLU A 338 3.80 -19.39 -25.71
C GLU A 338 5.11 -18.67 -26.07
N GLY A 339 5.25 -18.18 -27.31
CA GLY A 339 6.47 -17.54 -27.82
C GLY A 339 6.77 -16.16 -27.21
N THR A 340 7.98 -15.66 -27.42
CA THR A 340 8.39 -14.31 -26.95
C THR A 340 7.64 -13.19 -27.69
N LEU A 341 7.35 -13.39 -28.97
CA LEU A 341 6.59 -12.48 -29.80
C LEU A 341 5.11 -12.85 -29.73
N GLU A 342 4.29 -11.95 -29.20
CA GLU A 342 2.84 -12.08 -29.15
C GLU A 342 2.20 -11.55 -30.43
N THR A 343 2.63 -10.38 -30.90
CA THR A 343 2.14 -9.74 -32.12
C THR A 343 3.05 -8.59 -32.56
N VAL A 344 2.77 -8.00 -33.73
CA VAL A 344 3.40 -6.76 -34.19
C VAL A 344 2.32 -5.69 -34.30
N VAL A 345 2.50 -4.55 -33.62
CA VAL A 345 1.58 -3.41 -33.66
C VAL A 345 2.30 -2.23 -34.31
N ASN A 346 1.84 -1.80 -35.48
CA ASN A 346 2.42 -0.66 -36.22
C ASN A 346 3.95 -0.78 -36.38
N GLY A 347 4.43 -1.97 -36.73
CA GLY A 347 5.86 -2.27 -36.89
C GLY A 347 6.63 -2.54 -35.60
N VAL A 348 6.00 -2.46 -34.43
CA VAL A 348 6.63 -2.69 -33.12
C VAL A 348 6.34 -4.10 -32.61
N GLN A 349 7.39 -4.85 -32.25
CA GLN A 349 7.27 -6.19 -31.69
C GLN A 349 6.76 -6.15 -30.24
N VAL A 350 5.64 -6.80 -29.99
CA VAL A 350 4.95 -6.83 -28.70
C VAL A 350 5.13 -8.20 -28.07
N ARG A 351 5.52 -8.21 -26.79
CA ARG A 351 5.66 -9.41 -25.97
C ARG A 351 4.39 -9.77 -25.21
N ALA A 352 3.61 -8.77 -24.78
CA ALA A 352 2.36 -8.98 -24.07
C ALA A 352 1.44 -7.75 -24.15
N HIS A 353 0.14 -7.97 -23.98
CA HIS A 353 -0.85 -6.91 -23.89
C HIS A 353 -0.98 -6.41 -22.45
N ILE A 354 -0.98 -5.09 -22.22
CA ILE A 354 -1.26 -4.55 -20.88
C ILE A 354 -2.77 -4.51 -20.64
N LYS A 355 -3.21 -5.09 -19.52
CA LYS A 355 -4.61 -5.27 -19.15
C LYS A 355 -4.82 -4.99 -17.68
N ALA A 356 -6.00 -4.49 -17.34
CA ALA A 356 -6.44 -4.43 -15.94
C ALA A 356 -7.32 -5.66 -15.64
N LEU A 357 -6.92 -6.43 -14.63
CA LEU A 357 -7.55 -7.69 -14.23
C LEU A 357 -8.10 -7.58 -12.81
N PRO A 358 -9.19 -8.27 -12.44
CA PRO A 358 -9.59 -8.39 -11.04
C PRO A 358 -8.41 -8.84 -10.16
N GLN A 359 -8.36 -8.34 -8.92
CA GLN A 359 -7.40 -8.85 -7.95
C GLN A 359 -7.79 -10.28 -7.59
N LEU A 360 -6.82 -11.19 -7.61
CA LEU A 360 -7.02 -12.49 -6.98
C LEU A 360 -6.91 -12.28 -5.45
N PRO A 361 -7.86 -12.82 -4.65
CA PRO A 361 -7.87 -12.67 -3.21
C PRO A 361 -6.62 -13.26 -2.53
#